data_AF-A0A0D2AQX5-F1
#
_entry.id   AF-A0A0D2AQX5-F1
#
_cell.length_a   1.000
_cell.length_b   1.000
_cell.length_c   1.000
_cell.angle_alpha   90.00
_cell.angle_beta   90.00
_cell.angle_gamma   90.00
#
_symmetry.space_group_name_H-M   'P 1'
#
loop_
_entity.id
_entity.type
_entity.pdbx_description
1 polymer ?
#
loop_
_entity_poly.entity_id
_entity_poly.type
_entity_poly.pdbx_seq_one_letter_code
_entity_poly.pdbx_strand_id
1 'polypeptide(L)'
;MAALTNDQVRSLDQARQRLLALHTSLIALRSEITTQNQLPSWPSLQTHANLISNNLQQIAAQLSEYQDLFKSTVAFPLPQFPGKERAFILETLLRTKLEPNIEDWIEEGGKIAAGQAKDSHSGLSAQERSALWQWAPGAANREARRQKWGADYTLEEKQRGIATVVTGLQRELIEPPDDEGDDEGDEEEEEEEYEESEEEDEDKMDVELTKSQTTAATSKTTTAISTTPNQMSVDKIHKIMVTGRGLG
;
A
#
# COMPACT_ATOMS: atom_id res chain seq x y z
N MET A 1 -43.53 -4.89 -0.82
CA MET A 1 -42.06 -4.69 -0.80
C MET A 1 -41.74 -3.73 -1.93
N ALA A 2 -41.07 -2.61 -1.65
CA ALA A 2 -40.65 -1.71 -2.72
C ALA A 2 -39.57 -2.41 -3.55
N ALA A 3 -39.70 -2.39 -4.87
CA ALA A 3 -38.65 -2.87 -5.75
C ALA A 3 -37.43 -1.93 -5.63
N LEU A 4 -36.22 -2.50 -5.60
CA LEU A 4 -35.01 -1.68 -5.64
C LEU A 4 -34.95 -0.91 -6.95
N THR A 5 -34.51 0.34 -6.87
CA THR A 5 -34.22 1.16 -8.05
C THR A 5 -32.98 0.64 -8.77
N ASN A 6 -32.82 0.97 -10.06
CA ASN A 6 -31.67 0.52 -10.85
C ASN A 6 -30.33 0.98 -10.23
N ASP A 7 -30.30 2.20 -9.69
CA ASP A 7 -29.12 2.76 -9.03
C ASP A 7 -28.74 1.99 -7.76
N GLN A 8 -29.73 1.59 -6.97
CA GLN A 8 -29.50 0.75 -5.78
C GLN A 8 -28.96 -0.63 -6.17
N VAL A 9 -29.48 -1.23 -7.24
CA VAL A 9 -28.93 -2.50 -7.76
C VAL A 9 -27.48 -2.32 -8.24
N ARG A 10 -27.17 -1.20 -8.90
CA ARG A 10 -25.80 -0.89 -9.32
C ARG A 10 -24.84 -0.75 -8.12
N SER A 11 -25.25 -0.09 -7.04
CA SER A 11 -24.44 0.02 -5.82
C SER A 11 -24.17 -1.34 -5.14
N LEU A 12 -25.15 -2.26 -5.19
CA LEU A 12 -24.97 -3.64 -4.72
C LEU A 12 -23.99 -4.41 -5.59
N ASP A 13 -24.08 -4.28 -6.92
CA ASP A 13 -23.13 -4.94 -7.81
C ASP A 13 -21.71 -4.38 -7.65
N GLN A 14 -21.58 -3.06 -7.46
CA GLN A 14 -20.28 -2.47 -7.14
C GLN A 14 -19.71 -3.04 -5.83
N ALA A 15 -20.53 -3.24 -4.80
CA ALA A 15 -20.07 -3.83 -3.54
C ALA A 15 -19.63 -5.29 -3.73
N ARG A 16 -20.38 -6.05 -4.55
CA ARG A 16 -20.02 -7.41 -4.97
C ARG A 16 -18.67 -7.43 -5.68
N GLN A 17 -18.43 -6.54 -6.65
CA GLN A 17 -17.17 -6.47 -7.38
C GLN A 17 -15.97 -6.19 -6.45
N ARG A 18 -16.13 -5.31 -5.45
CA ARG A 18 -15.07 -5.04 -4.47
C ARG A 18 -14.81 -6.23 -3.54
N LEU A 19 -15.86 -6.91 -3.08
CA LEU A 19 -15.71 -8.14 -2.30
C LEU A 19 -15.02 -9.25 -3.09
N LEU A 20 -15.30 -9.36 -4.40
CA LEU A 20 -14.60 -10.28 -5.29
C LEU A 20 -13.12 -9.92 -5.44
N ALA A 21 -12.78 -8.64 -5.60
CA ALA A 21 -11.39 -8.19 -5.66
C ALA A 21 -10.61 -8.56 -4.37
N LEU A 22 -11.21 -8.32 -3.20
CA LEU A 22 -10.64 -8.75 -1.91
C LEU A 22 -10.46 -10.27 -1.86
N HIS A 23 -11.47 -11.03 -2.25
CA HIS A 23 -11.40 -12.50 -2.26
C HIS A 23 -10.27 -13.01 -3.16
N THR A 24 -10.12 -12.47 -4.37
CA THR A 24 -9.01 -12.82 -5.28
C THR A 24 -7.65 -12.49 -4.65
N SER A 25 -7.52 -11.35 -3.97
CA SER A 25 -6.27 -11.00 -3.27
C SER A 25 -5.93 -11.95 -2.11
N LEU A 26 -6.95 -12.43 -1.38
CA LEU A 26 -6.77 -13.42 -0.31
C LEU A 26 -6.42 -14.81 -0.85
N ILE A 27 -7.02 -15.20 -1.98
CA ILE A 27 -6.65 -16.45 -2.66
C ILE A 27 -5.21 -16.40 -3.14
N ALA A 28 -4.77 -15.29 -3.74
CA ALA A 28 -3.39 -15.13 -4.20
C ALA A 28 -2.41 -15.27 -3.03
N LEU A 29 -2.66 -14.57 -1.92
CA LEU A 29 -1.85 -14.67 -0.71
C LEU A 29 -1.84 -16.10 -0.14
N ARG A 30 -3.00 -16.76 -0.06
CA ARG A 30 -3.10 -18.14 0.41
C ARG A 30 -2.31 -19.08 -0.50
N SER A 31 -2.44 -18.92 -1.82
CA SER A 31 -1.71 -19.72 -2.79
C SER A 31 -0.22 -19.56 -2.58
N GLU A 32 0.29 -18.34 -2.44
CA GLU A 32 1.71 -18.08 -2.20
C GLU A 32 2.21 -18.75 -0.91
N ILE A 33 1.46 -18.66 0.19
CA ILE A 33 1.81 -19.27 1.48
C ILE A 33 1.80 -20.81 1.41
N THR A 34 0.85 -21.40 0.65
CA THR A 34 0.69 -22.86 0.60
C THR A 34 1.58 -23.54 -0.44
N THR A 35 1.95 -22.84 -1.51
CA THR A 35 2.78 -23.37 -2.60
C THR A 35 4.26 -23.29 -2.27
N GLN A 36 4.69 -22.27 -1.52
CA GLN A 36 6.08 -22.15 -1.10
C GLN A 36 6.33 -23.00 0.16
N ASN A 37 7.27 -23.95 0.05
CA ASN A 37 7.70 -24.79 1.18
C ASN A 37 8.47 -23.98 2.25
N GLN A 38 8.84 -22.73 1.93
CA GLN A 38 9.44 -21.74 2.80
C GLN A 38 8.49 -20.54 2.91
N LEU A 39 8.54 -19.84 4.04
CA LEU A 39 7.73 -18.63 4.23
C LEU A 39 8.04 -17.62 3.10
N PRO A 40 7.02 -16.97 2.52
CA PRO A 40 7.23 -15.95 1.50
C PRO A 40 8.17 -14.85 1.99
N SER A 41 8.88 -14.23 1.05
CA SER A 41 9.73 -13.08 1.38
C SER A 41 8.92 -11.95 2.01
N TRP A 42 9.50 -11.27 3.00
CA TRP A 42 8.83 -10.15 3.69
C TRP A 42 8.29 -9.07 2.73
N PRO A 43 9.03 -8.63 1.69
CA PRO A 43 8.50 -7.66 0.72
C PRO A 43 7.25 -8.15 -0.02
N SER A 44 7.18 -9.45 -0.34
CA SER A 44 5.99 -10.03 -0.98
C SER A 44 4.80 -10.00 -0.03
N LEU A 45 4.99 -10.42 1.22
CA LEU A 45 3.93 -10.38 2.24
C LEU A 45 3.44 -8.95 2.48
N GLN A 46 4.35 -7.98 2.56
CA GLN A 46 4.01 -6.57 2.73
C GLN A 46 3.19 -6.04 1.55
N THR A 47 3.53 -6.44 0.31
CA THR A 47 2.78 -6.05 -0.89
C THR A 47 1.35 -6.58 -0.85
N HIS A 48 1.17 -7.86 -0.52
CA HIS A 48 -0.15 -8.48 -0.36
C HIS A 48 -0.94 -7.84 0.79
N ALA A 49 -0.31 -7.56 1.93
CA ALA A 49 -0.94 -6.89 3.07
C ALA A 49 -1.42 -5.48 2.71
N ASN A 50 -0.61 -4.72 1.96
CA ASN A 50 -1.00 -3.39 1.46
C ASN A 50 -2.18 -3.48 0.49
N LEU A 51 -2.16 -4.45 -0.44
CA LEU A 51 -3.26 -4.68 -1.38
C LEU A 51 -4.56 -4.99 -0.64
N ILE A 52 -4.52 -5.90 0.34
CA ILE A 52 -5.68 -6.28 1.16
C ILE A 52 -6.19 -5.07 1.95
N SER A 53 -5.28 -4.32 2.59
CA SER A 53 -5.62 -3.11 3.35
C SER A 53 -6.33 -2.07 2.48
N ASN A 54 -5.82 -1.81 1.27
CA ASN A 54 -6.45 -0.88 0.33
C ASN A 54 -7.84 -1.37 -0.11
N ASN A 55 -8.00 -2.67 -0.40
CA ASN A 55 -9.31 -3.23 -0.74
C ASN A 55 -10.30 -3.12 0.43
N LEU A 56 -9.86 -3.39 1.67
CA LEU A 56 -10.69 -3.24 2.86
C LEU A 56 -11.11 -1.78 3.10
N GLN A 57 -10.21 -0.82 2.91
CA GLN A 57 -10.52 0.60 3.01
C GLN A 57 -11.56 1.03 1.96
N GLN A 58 -11.43 0.56 0.72
CA GLN A 58 -12.39 0.83 -0.35
C GLN A 58 -13.77 0.23 -0.04
N ILE A 59 -13.82 -1.01 0.45
CA ILE A 59 -15.07 -1.66 0.87
C ILE A 59 -15.71 -0.89 2.02
N ALA A 60 -14.94 -0.51 3.04
CA ALA A 60 -15.44 0.27 4.17
C ALA A 60 -16.00 1.63 3.74
N ALA A 61 -15.29 2.34 2.85
CA ALA A 61 -15.76 3.60 2.28
C ALA A 61 -17.09 3.42 1.55
N GLN A 62 -17.18 2.41 0.68
CA GLN A 62 -18.41 2.14 -0.08
C GLN A 62 -19.58 1.72 0.82
N LEU A 63 -19.34 0.86 1.82
CA LEU A 63 -20.37 0.45 2.78
C LEU A 63 -20.86 1.65 3.60
N SER A 64 -19.99 2.61 3.91
CA SER A 64 -20.37 3.84 4.61
C SER A 64 -21.17 4.81 3.73
N GLU A 65 -20.85 4.89 2.43
CA GLU A 65 -21.54 5.74 1.46
C GLU A 65 -22.98 5.29 1.23
N TYR A 66 -23.21 3.98 1.10
CA TYR A 66 -24.54 3.38 0.86
C TYR A 66 -25.15 2.76 2.13
N GLN A 67 -24.76 3.22 3.32
CA GLN A 67 -25.20 2.61 4.59
C GLN A 67 -26.72 2.57 4.78
N ASP A 68 -27.44 3.60 4.35
CA ASP A 68 -28.89 3.71 4.53
C ASP A 68 -29.63 2.72 3.62
N LEU A 69 -29.08 2.48 2.42
CA LEU A 69 -29.57 1.46 1.51
C LEU A 69 -29.36 0.06 2.10
N PHE A 70 -28.15 -0.25 2.58
CA PHE A 70 -27.85 -1.57 3.12
C PHE A 70 -28.62 -1.88 4.41
N LYS A 71 -28.88 -0.86 5.26
CA LYS A 71 -29.70 -1.02 6.47
C LYS A 71 -31.19 -1.24 6.18
N SER A 72 -31.71 -0.62 5.12
CA SER A 72 -33.14 -0.74 4.74
C SER A 72 -33.44 -1.96 3.89
N THR A 73 -32.44 -2.55 3.25
CA THR A 73 -32.58 -3.72 2.39
C THR A 73 -32.48 -5.01 3.20
N VAL A 74 -33.43 -5.93 3.01
CA VAL A 74 -33.42 -7.25 3.65
C VAL A 74 -33.25 -8.33 2.59
N ALA A 75 -32.29 -9.23 2.79
CA ALA A 75 -32.09 -10.39 1.94
C ALA A 75 -33.01 -11.56 2.34
N PHE A 76 -33.67 -12.16 1.35
CA PHE A 76 -34.48 -13.37 1.53
C PHE A 76 -34.25 -14.35 0.35
N PRO A 77 -34.36 -15.67 0.58
CA PRO A 77 -34.20 -16.64 -0.49
C PRO A 77 -35.29 -16.49 -1.56
N LEU A 78 -34.90 -16.64 -2.82
CA LEU A 78 -35.86 -16.65 -3.93
C LEU A 78 -36.66 -17.97 -3.95
N PRO A 79 -37.88 -17.98 -4.52
CA PRO A 79 -38.73 -19.19 -4.59
C PRO A 79 -38.08 -20.39 -5.26
N GLN A 80 -37.12 -20.16 -6.17
CA GLN A 80 -36.35 -21.22 -6.85
C GLN A 80 -35.25 -21.85 -5.98
N PHE A 81 -34.96 -21.31 -4.78
CA PHE A 81 -33.94 -21.87 -3.91
C PHE A 81 -34.46 -23.16 -3.23
N PRO A 82 -33.70 -24.28 -3.23
CA PRO A 82 -34.13 -25.55 -2.64
C PRO A 82 -34.05 -25.51 -1.10
N GLY A 83 -35.01 -24.81 -0.48
CA GLY A 83 -35.00 -24.54 0.97
C GLY A 83 -35.10 -25.78 1.86
N LYS A 84 -35.69 -26.89 1.38
CA LYS A 84 -35.82 -28.13 2.16
C LYS A 84 -34.53 -28.96 2.19
N GLU A 85 -33.80 -29.00 1.08
CA GLU A 85 -32.58 -29.82 0.95
C GLU A 85 -31.34 -29.09 1.44
N ARG A 86 -31.32 -27.75 1.30
CA ARG A 86 -30.14 -26.92 1.55
C ARG A 86 -30.40 -25.82 2.60
N ALA A 87 -31.23 -26.11 3.59
CA ALA A 87 -31.54 -25.20 4.69
C ALA A 87 -30.27 -24.74 5.45
N PHE A 88 -29.35 -25.66 5.71
CA PHE A 88 -28.10 -25.38 6.43
C PHE A 88 -27.20 -24.37 5.70
N ILE A 89 -27.12 -24.45 4.37
CA ILE A 89 -26.34 -23.52 3.55
C ILE A 89 -26.97 -22.13 3.62
N LEU A 90 -28.31 -22.05 3.56
CA LEU A 90 -29.04 -20.79 3.68
C LEU A 90 -28.80 -20.12 5.04
N GLU A 91 -28.85 -20.91 6.12
CA GLU A 91 -28.56 -20.43 7.47
C GLU A 91 -27.14 -19.88 7.58
N THR A 92 -26.17 -20.56 6.96
CA THR A 92 -24.77 -20.11 6.95
C THR A 92 -24.58 -18.84 6.13
N LEU A 93 -25.22 -18.73 4.95
CA LEU A 93 -25.11 -17.57 4.06
C LEU A 93 -25.79 -16.31 4.61
N LEU A 94 -26.94 -16.47 5.28
CA LEU A 94 -27.70 -15.37 5.85
C LEU A 94 -27.36 -15.12 7.34
N ARG A 95 -26.33 -15.78 7.87
CA ARG A 95 -25.86 -15.57 9.24
C ARG A 95 -25.33 -14.15 9.38
N THR A 96 -25.93 -13.38 10.30
CA THR A 96 -25.45 -12.04 10.71
C THR A 96 -24.65 -12.08 12.01
N LYS A 97 -24.67 -13.21 12.72
CA LYS A 97 -23.92 -13.39 13.96
C LYS A 97 -22.42 -13.44 13.65
N LEU A 98 -21.67 -12.59 14.35
CA LEU A 98 -20.21 -12.54 14.28
C LEU A 98 -19.59 -13.87 14.71
N GLU A 99 -18.30 -14.04 14.40
CA GLU A 99 -17.56 -15.21 14.90
C GLU A 99 -17.20 -15.02 16.38
N PRO A 100 -17.18 -16.10 17.20
CA PRO A 100 -16.91 -16.00 18.64
C PRO A 100 -15.64 -15.22 18.98
N ASN A 101 -14.55 -15.46 18.25
CA ASN A 101 -13.29 -14.75 18.48
C ASN A 101 -13.42 -13.22 18.27
N ILE A 102 -14.31 -12.79 17.37
CA ILE A 102 -14.57 -11.38 17.10
C ILE A 102 -15.48 -10.80 18.20
N GLU A 103 -16.47 -11.58 18.68
CA GLU A 103 -17.31 -11.20 19.82
C GLU A 103 -16.49 -10.97 21.09
N ASP A 104 -15.59 -11.92 21.41
CA ASP A 104 -14.68 -11.83 22.56
C ASP A 104 -13.78 -10.59 22.46
N TRP A 105 -13.24 -10.31 21.27
CA TRP A 105 -12.38 -9.15 21.04
C TRP A 105 -13.13 -7.82 21.18
N ILE A 106 -14.40 -7.75 20.73
CA ILE A 106 -15.27 -6.59 20.94
C ILE A 106 -15.59 -6.41 22.42
N GLU A 107 -15.86 -7.49 23.15
CA GLU A 107 -16.13 -7.43 24.58
C GLU A 107 -14.90 -6.95 25.36
N GLU A 108 -13.71 -7.46 25.03
CA GLU A 108 -12.44 -7.00 25.60
C GLU A 108 -12.19 -5.52 25.30
N GLY A 109 -12.37 -5.10 24.05
CA GLY A 109 -12.28 -3.68 23.66
C GLY A 109 -13.25 -2.79 24.44
N GLY A 110 -14.47 -3.26 24.67
CA GLY A 110 -15.47 -2.59 25.52
C GLY A 110 -15.03 -2.47 26.98
N LYS A 111 -14.45 -3.53 27.56
CA LYS A 111 -13.90 -3.52 28.93
C LYS A 111 -12.74 -2.52 29.05
N ILE A 112 -11.84 -2.48 28.08
CA ILE A 112 -10.72 -1.52 28.05
C ILE A 112 -11.24 -0.09 27.97
N ALA A 113 -12.19 0.18 27.07
CA ALA A 113 -12.80 1.51 26.94
C ALA A 113 -13.52 1.94 28.22
N ALA A 114 -14.24 1.03 28.88
CA ALA A 114 -14.90 1.30 30.16
C ALA A 114 -13.91 1.51 31.31
N GLY A 115 -12.75 0.83 31.30
CA GLY A 115 -11.65 1.05 32.23
C GLY A 115 -11.05 2.45 32.08
N GLN A 116 -10.73 2.85 30.84
CA GLN A 116 -10.21 4.19 30.53
C GLN A 116 -11.18 5.32 30.91
N ALA A 117 -12.49 5.09 30.81
CA ALA A 117 -13.52 6.04 31.24
C ALA A 117 -13.65 6.15 32.77
N LYS A 118 -13.10 5.21 33.56
CA LYS A 118 -13.08 5.31 35.02
C LYS A 118 -11.85 6.07 35.52
N ASP A 119 -10.75 6.03 34.79
CA ASP A 119 -9.49 6.76 35.07
C ASP A 119 -9.53 8.24 34.62
N SER A 120 -10.73 8.83 34.56
CA SER A 120 -11.15 10.08 33.89
C SER A 120 -10.53 11.40 34.37
N HIS A 121 -9.32 11.42 34.92
CA HIS A 121 -8.72 12.67 35.42
C HIS A 121 -7.53 13.23 34.62
N SER A 122 -7.16 12.64 33.47
CA SER A 122 -5.99 13.13 32.70
C SER A 122 -6.06 12.83 31.19
N GLY A 123 -7.10 13.27 30.48
CA GLY A 123 -7.17 13.11 29.03
C GLY A 123 -7.94 14.22 28.32
N LEU A 124 -7.57 14.49 27.06
CA LEU A 124 -8.34 15.33 26.15
C LEU A 124 -9.72 14.71 25.90
N SER A 125 -10.76 15.55 25.81
CA SER A 125 -12.10 15.12 25.42
C SER A 125 -12.11 14.49 24.02
N ALA A 126 -13.14 13.69 23.70
CA ALA A 126 -13.26 13.07 22.38
C ALA A 126 -13.25 14.12 21.24
N GLN A 127 -13.90 15.26 21.48
CA GLN A 127 -13.98 16.40 20.56
C GLN A 127 -12.60 17.05 20.37
N GLU A 128 -11.87 17.34 21.45
CA GLU A 128 -10.52 17.89 21.36
C GLU A 128 -9.54 16.94 20.66
N ARG A 129 -9.64 15.63 20.93
CA ARG A 129 -8.85 14.62 20.21
C ARG A 129 -9.17 14.61 18.72
N SER A 130 -10.45 14.68 18.36
CA SER A 130 -10.84 14.74 16.94
C SER A 130 -10.34 16.00 16.25
N ALA A 131 -10.43 17.16 16.90
CA ALA A 131 -9.90 18.42 16.38
C ALA A 131 -8.38 18.37 16.21
N LEU A 132 -7.67 17.77 17.17
CA LEU A 132 -6.23 17.53 17.08
C LEU A 132 -5.87 16.64 15.89
N TRP A 133 -6.58 15.52 15.70
CA TRP A 133 -6.35 14.61 14.58
C TRP A 133 -6.73 15.20 13.21
N GLN A 134 -7.68 16.13 13.16
CA GLN A 134 -7.99 16.87 11.93
C GLN A 134 -6.91 17.91 11.60
N TRP A 135 -6.35 18.58 12.62
CA TRP A 135 -5.28 19.57 12.44
C TRP A 135 -3.92 18.94 12.10
N ALA A 136 -3.60 17.78 12.70
CA ALA A 136 -2.28 17.17 12.67
C ALA A 136 -1.76 16.88 11.24
N PRO A 137 -2.53 16.32 10.30
CA PRO A 137 -2.08 16.11 8.92
C PRO A 137 -1.71 17.42 8.23
N GLY A 138 -2.47 18.50 8.45
CA GLY A 138 -2.19 19.82 7.89
C GLY A 138 -0.89 20.41 8.43
N ALA A 139 -0.64 20.27 9.74
CA ALA A 139 0.60 20.70 10.37
C ALA A 139 1.82 19.89 9.89
N ALA A 140 1.71 18.57 9.87
CA ALA A 140 2.74 17.67 9.36
C ALA A 140 3.06 17.98 7.89
N ASN A 141 2.04 18.17 7.04
CA ASN A 141 2.23 18.51 5.63
C ASN A 141 2.82 19.90 5.41
N ARG A 142 2.62 20.86 6.32
CA ARG A 142 3.29 22.17 6.24
C ARG A 142 4.79 22.02 6.52
N GLU A 143 5.15 21.25 7.53
CA GLU A 143 6.54 21.01 7.88
C GLU A 143 7.24 20.15 6.83
N ALA A 144 6.58 19.11 6.32
CA ALA A 144 7.11 18.27 5.25
C ALA A 144 7.41 19.09 3.98
N ARG A 145 6.61 20.10 3.65
CA ARG A 145 6.86 20.99 2.49
C ARG A 145 8.05 21.93 2.67
N ARG A 146 8.41 22.25 3.92
CA ARG A 146 9.56 23.09 4.25
C ARG A 146 10.88 22.33 4.16
N GLN A 147 10.84 21.02 4.35
CA GLN A 147 12.04 20.18 4.34
C GLN A 147 12.39 19.71 2.93
N LYS A 148 13.69 19.58 2.65
CA LYS A 148 14.21 19.02 1.39
C LYS A 148 14.31 17.50 1.53
N TRP A 149 13.37 16.77 0.93
CA TRP A 149 13.33 15.30 0.94
C TRP A 149 14.16 14.71 -0.21
N GLY A 150 15.44 15.08 -0.30
CA GLY A 150 16.34 14.61 -1.35
C GLY A 150 16.21 15.31 -2.71
N ALA A 151 15.49 16.43 -2.78
CA ALA A 151 15.53 17.36 -3.91
C ALA A 151 16.45 18.55 -3.59
N ASP A 152 17.19 19.06 -4.58
CA ASP A 152 18.15 20.16 -4.40
C ASP A 152 17.48 21.46 -3.91
N TYR A 153 16.17 21.62 -4.17
CA TYR A 153 15.37 22.79 -3.83
C TYR A 153 14.07 22.41 -3.10
N THR A 154 13.63 23.27 -2.18
CA THR A 154 12.30 23.17 -1.57
C THR A 154 11.21 23.52 -2.60
N LEU A 155 9.99 23.03 -2.38
CA LEU A 155 8.86 23.32 -3.28
C LEU A 155 8.52 24.83 -3.31
N GLU A 156 8.71 25.54 -2.20
CA GLU A 156 8.52 26.99 -2.08
C GLU A 156 9.57 27.77 -2.88
N GLU A 157 10.82 27.31 -2.88
CA GLU A 157 11.90 27.85 -3.73
C GLU A 157 11.62 27.61 -5.22
N LYS A 158 11.09 26.44 -5.59
CA LYS A 158 10.70 26.15 -6.97
C LYS A 158 9.57 27.07 -7.45
N GLN A 159 8.59 27.35 -6.58
CA GLN A 159 7.47 28.26 -6.91
C GLN A 159 7.88 29.73 -6.98
N ARG A 160 8.93 30.15 -6.25
CA ARG A 160 9.47 31.51 -6.29
C ARG A 160 10.50 31.75 -7.41
N GLY A 161 10.77 30.73 -8.22
CA GLY A 161 11.81 30.77 -9.23
C GLY A 161 13.16 30.39 -8.64
N ILE A 162 13.77 29.36 -9.24
CA ILE A 162 15.04 28.76 -8.81
C ILE A 162 16.20 29.77 -8.90
N ALA A 163 16.06 30.83 -9.71
CA ALA A 163 17.03 31.91 -9.88
C ALA A 163 17.27 32.77 -8.62
N THR A 164 16.38 32.74 -7.62
CA THR A 164 16.47 33.60 -6.42
C THR A 164 16.91 32.84 -5.16
N VAL A 165 17.37 31.59 -5.29
CA VAL A 165 17.67 30.73 -4.13
C VAL A 165 19.10 30.98 -3.63
N VAL A 166 19.20 31.58 -2.44
CA VAL A 166 20.48 32.02 -1.80
C VAL A 166 21.21 30.87 -1.07
N THR A 167 20.61 29.67 -0.97
CA THR A 167 21.26 28.54 -0.30
C THR A 167 22.24 27.84 -1.25
N GLY A 168 23.49 28.30 -1.24
CA GLY A 168 24.56 27.90 -2.15
C GLY A 168 25.11 26.49 -1.98
N LEU A 169 24.39 25.48 -2.46
CA LEU A 169 24.98 24.28 -3.07
C LEU A 169 24.32 24.08 -4.44
N GLN A 170 24.77 24.85 -5.43
CA GLN A 170 24.54 24.53 -6.83
C GLN A 170 25.37 23.28 -7.13
N ARG A 171 24.75 22.10 -7.10
CA ARG A 171 25.30 20.99 -7.88
C ARG A 171 25.02 21.34 -9.33
N GLU A 172 26.08 21.44 -10.13
CA GLU A 172 25.99 21.72 -11.56
C GLU A 172 25.00 20.73 -12.19
N LEU A 173 23.91 21.29 -12.73
CA LEU A 173 23.02 20.56 -13.62
C LEU A 173 23.90 20.15 -14.81
N ILE A 174 24.19 18.86 -14.96
CA ILE A 174 24.74 18.35 -16.21
C ILE A 174 23.59 18.45 -17.20
N GLU A 175 23.55 19.56 -17.92
CA GLU A 175 22.67 19.74 -19.07
C GLU A 175 23.11 18.71 -20.12
N PRO A 176 22.18 17.92 -20.69
CA PRO A 176 22.50 17.08 -21.84
C PRO A 176 23.01 18.01 -22.96
N PRO A 177 24.10 17.66 -23.66
CA PRO A 177 24.69 18.53 -24.66
C PRO A 177 23.68 18.80 -25.78
N ASP A 178 23.41 20.08 -26.03
CA ASP A 178 22.68 20.56 -27.20
C ASP A 178 23.47 20.17 -28.46
N ASP A 179 22.90 19.26 -29.24
CA ASP A 179 23.37 18.90 -30.58
C ASP A 179 22.84 19.95 -31.57
N GLU A 180 23.51 21.10 -31.64
CA GLU A 180 23.38 22.05 -32.74
C GLU A 180 24.58 21.89 -33.69
N GLY A 181 24.48 20.89 -34.56
CA GLY A 181 25.35 20.68 -35.71
C GLY A 181 24.55 20.82 -37.01
N ASP A 182 24.43 22.07 -37.47
CA ASP A 182 23.95 22.47 -38.79
C ASP A 182 24.95 22.00 -39.87
N ASP A 183 24.53 21.10 -40.77
CA ASP A 183 25.22 20.83 -42.05
C ASP A 183 24.15 20.61 -43.13
N GLU A 184 23.95 21.66 -43.94
CA GLU A 184 23.14 21.64 -45.14
C GLU A 184 23.79 20.78 -46.24
N GLY A 185 23.01 19.88 -46.86
CA GLY A 185 23.45 19.06 -47.98
C GLY A 185 22.30 18.36 -48.69
N ASP A 186 21.67 19.11 -49.59
CA ASP A 186 20.77 18.80 -50.73
C ASP A 186 20.53 17.33 -51.19
N GLU A 187 19.24 17.11 -51.53
CA GLU A 187 18.63 16.26 -52.58
C GLU A 187 18.95 14.74 -52.55
N GLU A 188 18.00 13.79 -52.60
CA GLU A 188 16.95 13.60 -53.61
C GLU A 188 15.78 12.75 -53.07
N GLU A 189 14.64 12.92 -53.73
CA GLU A 189 13.36 12.24 -53.58
C GLU A 189 13.43 10.71 -53.74
N GLU A 190 12.63 9.95 -52.97
CA GLU A 190 11.90 8.78 -53.49
C GLU A 190 10.78 8.38 -52.51
N GLU A 191 9.54 8.47 -53.00
CA GLU A 191 8.31 7.96 -52.38
C GLU A 191 8.31 6.43 -52.40
N GLU A 192 8.08 5.74 -51.28
CA GLU A 192 7.34 4.46 -51.29
C GLU A 192 6.50 4.27 -50.01
N GLU A 193 5.23 3.96 -50.26
CA GLU A 193 4.13 3.68 -49.35
C GLU A 193 4.19 2.20 -48.86
N TYR A 194 3.28 1.85 -47.94
CA TYR A 194 2.83 0.49 -47.54
C TYR A 194 3.26 -0.11 -46.18
N GLU A 195 2.25 -0.10 -45.30
CA GLU A 195 1.65 -1.24 -44.59
C GLU A 195 2.21 -1.78 -43.26
N GLU A 196 1.27 -1.70 -42.30
CA GLU A 196 1.08 -2.46 -41.07
C GLU A 196 1.34 -3.97 -41.22
N SER A 197 2.08 -4.56 -40.28
CA SER A 197 1.95 -5.99 -39.97
C SER A 197 2.37 -6.29 -38.53
N GLU A 198 1.46 -6.98 -37.84
CA GLU A 198 1.61 -7.68 -36.57
C GLU A 198 2.50 -8.93 -36.73
N GLU A 199 3.04 -9.42 -35.59
CA GLU A 199 3.44 -10.81 -35.21
C GLU A 199 4.69 -10.73 -34.31
N GLU A 200 4.61 -11.04 -33.01
CA GLU A 200 4.68 -12.38 -32.38
C GLU A 200 6.00 -13.11 -32.65
N ASP A 201 6.77 -13.34 -31.57
CA ASP A 201 7.67 -14.48 -31.28
C ASP A 201 8.51 -14.12 -30.05
N GLU A 202 8.16 -14.55 -28.83
CA GLU A 202 8.45 -15.86 -28.23
C GLU A 202 9.91 -16.36 -28.34
N ASP A 203 10.48 -16.57 -27.15
CA ASP A 203 11.42 -17.61 -26.76
C ASP A 203 12.96 -17.44 -26.77
N LYS A 204 13.49 -17.68 -25.57
CA LYS A 204 14.75 -18.38 -25.21
C LYS A 204 16.07 -17.62 -25.26
N MET A 205 16.59 -17.30 -24.06
CA MET A 205 18.03 -17.36 -23.78
C MET A 205 18.27 -17.87 -22.35
N ASP A 206 18.52 -19.17 -22.21
CA ASP A 206 19.00 -19.84 -21.01
C ASP A 206 20.53 -20.06 -21.10
N VAL A 207 21.22 -19.62 -20.04
CA VAL A 207 22.43 -20.15 -19.40
C VAL A 207 23.67 -20.49 -20.24
N GLU A 208 24.78 -19.79 -19.97
CA GLU A 208 26.08 -20.47 -19.79
C GLU A 208 26.86 -19.98 -18.56
N LEU A 209 27.21 -20.96 -17.73
CA LEU A 209 28.13 -20.91 -16.61
C LEU A 209 29.58 -20.86 -17.11
N THR A 210 30.34 -19.83 -16.75
CA THR A 210 31.81 -19.88 -16.84
C THR A 210 32.44 -19.99 -15.46
N LYS A 211 32.99 -21.17 -15.16
CA LYS A 211 33.76 -21.46 -13.96
C LYS A 211 35.26 -21.34 -14.27
N SER A 212 35.94 -20.53 -13.46
CA SER A 212 37.34 -20.61 -12.99
C SER A 212 38.49 -20.62 -14.00
N GLN A 213 39.38 -19.63 -13.89
CA GLN A 213 40.81 -19.91 -13.76
C GLN A 213 41.52 -18.91 -12.82
N THR A 214 42.14 -19.52 -11.81
CA THR A 214 43.09 -19.01 -10.82
C THR A 214 44.37 -18.49 -11.45
N THR A 215 44.82 -17.29 -11.06
CA THR A 215 46.24 -16.98 -10.86
C THR A 215 46.42 -16.10 -9.63
N ALA A 216 47.34 -16.50 -8.75
CA ALA A 216 47.70 -15.82 -7.53
C ALA A 216 48.80 -14.79 -7.80
N ALA A 217 48.64 -13.56 -7.29
CA ALA A 217 49.73 -12.62 -7.09
C ALA A 217 49.45 -11.76 -5.85
N THR A 218 50.53 -11.50 -5.12
CA THR A 218 50.61 -11.16 -3.70
C THR A 218 50.62 -9.64 -3.44
N SER A 219 50.08 -9.27 -2.27
CA SER A 219 50.32 -8.04 -1.49
C SER A 219 49.60 -6.74 -1.86
N LYS A 220 48.69 -6.30 -0.99
CA LYS A 220 48.98 -5.22 0.00
C LYS A 220 47.82 -5.03 0.98
N THR A 221 48.15 -5.23 2.26
CA THR A 221 47.38 -4.87 3.44
C THR A 221 47.05 -3.37 3.43
N THR A 222 45.76 -3.04 3.41
CA THR A 222 45.26 -1.74 3.90
C THR A 222 44.09 -2.00 4.83
N THR A 223 44.29 -1.55 6.07
CA THR A 223 43.40 -1.70 7.22
C THR A 223 42.12 -0.91 6.98
N ALA A 224 41.02 -1.59 6.65
CA ALA A 224 39.69 -0.99 6.65
C ALA A 224 39.13 -0.98 8.07
N ILE A 225 38.99 0.22 8.63
CA ILE A 225 38.33 0.47 9.91
C ILE A 225 36.84 0.18 9.72
N SER A 226 36.40 -0.99 10.19
CA SER A 226 34.99 -1.31 10.35
C SER A 226 34.42 -0.42 11.47
N THR A 227 33.73 0.64 11.08
CA THR A 227 32.90 1.41 12.01
C THR A 227 31.53 0.73 12.02
N THR A 228 31.35 -0.21 12.93
CA THR A 228 30.03 -0.77 13.23
C THR A 228 29.18 0.32 13.88
N PRO A 229 28.02 0.72 13.31
CA PRO A 229 27.03 1.41 14.12
C PRO A 229 26.52 0.40 15.14
N ASN A 230 26.68 0.75 16.42
CA ASN A 230 26.32 -0.06 17.59
C ASN A 230 24.82 -0.44 17.53
N GLN A 231 24.51 -1.59 16.91
CA GLN A 231 23.14 -2.07 16.74
C GLN A 231 22.62 -2.53 18.10
N MET A 232 21.63 -1.84 18.64
CA MET A 232 21.01 -2.24 19.90
C MET A 232 20.30 -3.60 19.72
N SER A 233 20.54 -4.53 20.65
CA SER A 233 19.84 -5.82 20.69
C SER A 233 18.32 -5.64 20.62
N VAL A 234 17.66 -6.51 19.87
CA VAL A 234 16.20 -6.50 19.61
C VAL A 234 15.39 -6.47 20.92
N ASP A 235 15.90 -7.10 21.98
CA ASP A 235 15.26 -7.08 23.30
C ASP A 235 15.21 -5.67 23.91
N LYS A 236 16.23 -4.84 23.64
CA LYS A 236 16.26 -3.44 24.09
C LYS A 236 15.29 -2.59 23.27
N ILE A 237 15.16 -2.84 21.98
CA ILE A 237 14.21 -2.15 21.11
C ILE A 237 12.77 -2.46 21.54
N HIS A 238 12.46 -3.74 21.80
CA HIS A 238 11.14 -4.15 22.27
C HIS A 238 10.81 -3.54 23.64
N LYS A 239 11.79 -3.49 24.55
CA LYS A 239 11.61 -2.86 25.87
C LYS A 239 11.34 -1.35 25.79
N ILE A 240 12.02 -0.63 24.89
CA ILE A 240 11.79 0.80 24.66
C ILE A 240 10.39 1.02 24.05
N MET A 241 9.99 0.22 23.07
CA MET A 241 8.66 0.35 22.45
C MET A 241 7.51 0.07 23.43
N VAL A 242 7.68 -0.90 24.34
CA VAL A 242 6.61 -1.30 25.26
C VAL A 242 6.53 -0.42 26.50
N THR A 243 7.65 0.15 26.97
CA THR A 243 7.68 0.87 28.26
C THR A 243 8.05 2.35 28.18
N GLY A 244 8.42 2.85 27.00
CA GLY A 244 8.69 4.28 26.76
C GLY A 244 9.83 4.89 27.59
N ARG A 245 10.62 4.09 28.31
CA ARG A 245 11.68 4.58 29.21
C ARG A 245 13.04 4.49 28.52
N GLY A 246 13.63 5.65 28.25
CA GLY A 246 15.01 5.77 27.76
C GLY A 246 16.03 5.27 28.78
N LEU A 247 17.15 4.74 28.27
CA LEU A 247 18.27 4.22 29.04
C LEU A 247 18.93 5.35 29.87
N GLY A 248 19.03 5.14 31.18
CA GLY A 248 20.10 5.71 32.01
C GLY A 248 21.28 4.74 32.07
#